data_AF-A0A512HLJ7-F1
#
_entry.id   AF-A0A512HLJ7-F1
#
_cell.length_a   1.000
_cell.length_b   1.000
_cell.length_c   1.000
_cell.angle_alpha   90.00
_cell.angle_beta   90.00
_cell.angle_gamma   90.00
#
_symmetry.space_group_name_H-M   'P 1'
#
loop_
_entity.id
_entity.type
_entity.pdbx_description
1 polymer ?
#
loop_
_entity_poly.entity_id
_entity_poly.type
_entity_poly.pdbx_seq_one_letter_code
_entity_poly.pdbx_strand_id
1 'polypeptide(L)' 'MVKTLSRATMAAGLLAMATLVLTGCGRKADLDPPSMPVEQQNKLQAPGEKPVKQTVPDKPFVLDPLL' A
#
# COMPACT_ATOMS: atom_id res chain seq x y z
N MET A 1 26.48 -21.78 -31.41
CA MET A 1 26.23 -22.07 -29.97
C MET A 1 26.19 -20.80 -29.11
N VAL A 2 27.16 -19.89 -29.22
CA VAL A 2 27.24 -18.65 -28.40
C VAL A 2 26.01 -17.73 -28.53
N LYS A 3 25.45 -17.58 -29.74
CA LYS A 3 24.24 -16.78 -30.01
C LYS A 3 22.97 -17.35 -29.34
N THR A 4 22.87 -18.67 -29.22
CA THR A 4 21.72 -19.33 -28.57
C THR A 4 21.81 -19.22 -27.06
N LEU A 5 23.03 -19.35 -26.50
CA LEU A 5 23.29 -19.18 -25.08
C LEU A 5 23.07 -17.71 -24.63
N SER A 6 23.49 -16.74 -25.46
CA SER A 6 23.24 -15.31 -25.22
C SER A 6 21.75 -14.95 -25.27
N ARG A 7 20.98 -15.56 -26.17
CA ARG A 7 19.52 -15.37 -26.24
C ARG A 7 18.80 -15.99 -25.03
N ALA A 8 19.21 -17.17 -24.59
CA ALA A 8 18.63 -17.83 -23.44
C ALA A 8 18.90 -17.06 -22.13
N THR A 9 20.12 -16.56 -21.94
CA THR A 9 20.48 -15.75 -20.77
C THR A 9 19.74 -14.41 -20.74
N MET A 10 19.57 -13.75 -21.89
CA MET A 10 18.78 -12.52 -21.98
C MET A 10 17.31 -12.76 -21.66
N ALA A 11 16.71 -13.84 -22.18
CA ALA A 11 15.33 -14.21 -21.89
C ALA A 11 15.12 -14.53 -20.40
N ALA A 12 16.04 -15.28 -19.79
CA ALA A 12 16.01 -15.61 -18.37
C ALA A 12 16.14 -14.34 -17.49
N GLY A 13 17.02 -13.40 -17.85
CA GLY A 13 17.17 -12.13 -17.13
C GLY A 13 15.91 -11.25 -17.18
N LEU A 14 15.27 -11.17 -18.35
CA LEU A 14 14.02 -10.42 -18.50
C LEU A 14 12.88 -11.03 -17.68
N LEU A 15 12.77 -12.37 -17.66
CA LEU A 15 11.79 -13.08 -16.83
C LEU A 15 12.04 -12.84 -15.33
N ALA A 16 13.29 -12.93 -14.89
CA ALA A 16 13.65 -12.69 -13.49
C ALA A 16 13.36 -11.25 -13.03
N MET A 17 13.59 -10.26 -13.89
CA MET A 17 13.25 -8.87 -13.58
C MET A 17 11.74 -8.63 -13.55
N ALA A 18 11.01 -9.22 -14.49
CA ALA A 18 9.55 -9.14 -14.50
C ALA A 18 8.95 -9.72 -13.21
N THR A 19 9.42 -10.89 -12.76
CA THR A 19 8.92 -11.50 -11.53
C THR A 19 9.25 -10.67 -10.29
N LEU A 20 10.47 -10.11 -10.19
CA LEU A 20 10.86 -9.24 -9.07
C LEU A 20 10.02 -7.96 -8.99
N VAL A 21 9.69 -7.35 -10.13
CA VAL A 21 8.83 -6.14 -10.16
C VAL A 21 7.38 -6.48 -9.80
N LEU A 22 6.86 -7.59 -10.35
CA LEU A 22 5.49 -8.04 -10.07
C LEU A 22 5.28 -8.43 -8.60
N THR A 23 6.30 -8.96 -7.92
CA THR A 23 6.23 -9.27 -6.49
C THR A 23 6.55 -8.08 -5.59
N GLY A 24 7.32 -7.09 -6.07
CA GLY A 24 7.68 -5.88 -5.30
C GLY A 24 6.65 -4.75 -5.34
N CYS A 25 5.79 -4.69 -6.37
CA CYS A 25 4.83 -3.60 -6.56
C CYS A 25 3.42 -3.82 -5.97
N GLY A 26 3.23 -4.86 -5.16
CA GLY A 26 2.07 -5.01 -4.27
C GLY A 26 2.58 -5.39 -2.88
N ARG A 27 2.37 -4.63 -1.82
CA ARG A 27 1.10 -4.02 -1.43
C ARG A 27 1.40 -3.04 -0.28
N LYS A 28 1.41 -1.74 -0.57
CA LYS A 28 1.32 -0.72 0.49
C LYS A 28 -0.09 -0.81 1.05
N ALA A 29 -0.28 -1.63 2.07
CA ALA A 29 -1.51 -1.62 2.85
C ALA A 29 -1.63 -0.24 3.50
N ASP A 30 -2.86 0.26 3.63
CA ASP A 30 -3.08 1.45 4.43
C ASP A 30 -2.62 1.14 5.86
N LEU A 31 -1.85 2.05 6.44
CA LEU A 31 -1.41 1.87 7.81
C LEU A 31 -2.57 2.31 8.70
N ASP A 32 -2.82 1.54 9.75
CA ASP A 32 -3.82 1.96 10.72
C ASP A 32 -3.43 3.32 11.30
N PRO A 33 -4.37 4.27 11.37
CA PRO A 33 -4.09 5.55 12.01
C PRO A 33 -3.68 5.32 13.47
N PRO A 34 -2.82 6.18 14.03
CA PRO A 34 -2.29 5.99 15.39
C PRO A 34 -3.39 6.03 16.47
N SER A 35 -4.55 6.59 16.15
CA SER A 35 -5.73 6.66 17.03
C SER A 35 -6.65 5.45 16.91
N MET A 36 -6.33 4.43 16.10
CA MET A 36 -7.16 3.24 15.96
C MET A 36 -7.14 2.42 17.25
N PRO A 37 -8.30 2.01 17.79
CA PRO A 37 -8.37 1.09 18.93
C PRO A 37 -7.61 -0.20 18.67
N VAL A 38 -6.98 -0.75 19.71
CA VAL A 38 -6.12 -1.94 19.63
C VAL A 38 -6.85 -3.13 19.00
N GLU A 39 -8.14 -3.22 19.26
CA GLU A 39 -9.06 -4.28 18.85
C GLU A 39 -9.38 -4.23 17.35
N GLN A 40 -9.08 -3.12 16.68
CA GLN A 40 -9.34 -2.88 15.26
C GLN A 40 -8.05 -2.81 14.43
N GLN A 41 -6.89 -2.65 15.08
CA GLN A 41 -5.58 -2.64 14.42
C GLN A 41 -5.30 -3.95 13.68
N ASN A 42 -4.60 -3.83 12.55
CA ASN A 42 -4.14 -4.88 11.66
C ASN A 42 -5.26 -5.72 11.02
N LYS A 43 -6.49 -5.19 10.99
CA LYS A 43 -7.61 -5.84 10.31
C LYS A 43 -7.71 -5.33 8.88
N LEU A 44 -7.42 -6.22 7.94
CA LEU A 44 -7.66 -5.97 6.52
C LEU A 44 -9.16 -5.77 6.32
N GLN A 45 -9.56 -4.58 5.91
CA GLN A 45 -10.91 -4.32 5.44
C GLN A 45 -11.25 -5.32 4.33
N ALA A 46 -12.44 -5.91 4.41
CA ALA A 46 -12.87 -6.86 3.38
C ALA A 46 -12.97 -6.14 2.03
N PRO A 47 -12.70 -6.81 0.90
CA PRO A 47 -12.86 -6.19 -0.42
C PRO A 47 -14.28 -5.63 -0.59
N GLY A 48 -14.40 -4.29 -0.71
CA GLY A 48 -15.68 -3.59 -0.85
C GLY A 48 -16.19 -2.88 0.42
N GLU A 49 -15.50 -3.04 1.55
CA GLU A 49 -15.81 -2.30 2.78
C GLU A 49 -15.33 -0.85 2.63
N LYS A 50 -16.27 0.12 2.71
CA LYS A 50 -15.92 1.54 2.64
C LYS A 50 -15.35 1.96 4.00
N PRO A 51 -14.21 2.66 4.06
CA PRO A 51 -13.72 3.21 5.31
C PRO A 51 -14.84 4.01 5.97
N VAL A 52 -15.13 3.71 7.24
CA VAL A 52 -16.09 4.48 8.02
C VAL A 52 -15.54 5.90 8.09
N LYS A 53 -16.13 6.84 7.34
CA LYS A 53 -15.84 8.26 7.52
C LYS A 53 -16.18 8.58 8.96
N GLN A 54 -15.17 8.87 9.76
CA GLN A 54 -15.39 9.38 11.11
C GLN A 54 -16.19 10.67 10.93
N THR A 55 -17.44 10.66 11.39
CA THR A 55 -18.23 11.88 11.51
C THR A 55 -17.52 12.72 12.55
N VAL A 56 -16.66 13.63 12.10
CA VAL A 56 -16.03 14.61 12.97
C VAL A 56 -17.18 15.45 13.54
N PRO A 57 -17.33 15.52 14.87
CA PRO A 57 -18.34 16.39 15.47
C PRO A 57 -18.10 17.81 14.98
N ASP A 58 -19.16 18.53 14.61
CA ASP A 58 -19.09 19.96 14.30
C ASP A 58 -18.74 20.74 15.58
N LYS A 59 -17.46 20.70 15.95
CA LYS A 59 -16.91 21.53 17.01
C LYS A 59 -16.62 22.90 16.42
N PRO A 60 -17.05 24.00 17.06
CA PRO A 60 -16.70 25.32 16.59
C PRO A 60 -15.17 25.46 16.65
N PHE A 61 -14.56 25.75 15.50
CA PHE A 61 -13.15 26.10 15.46
C PHE A 61 -13.02 27.52 16.00
N VAL A 62 -12.53 27.62 17.25
CA VAL A 62 -12.14 28.90 17.83
C VAL A 62 -10.70 29.13 17.41
N LEU A 63 -10.49 30.10 16.53
CA LEU A 63 -9.14 30.60 16.23
C LEU A 63 -8.54 31.12 17.54
N ASP A 64 -7.32 30.70 17.81
CA ASP A 64 -6.54 31.20 18.94
C ASP A 64 -6.51 32.73 18.85
N PRO A 65 -6.96 33.47 19.88
CA PRO A 65 -6.99 34.93 19.85
C PRO A 65 -5.59 35.57 19.75
N LEU A 66 -4.52 34.77 19.81
CA LEU A 66 -3.14 35.18 19.65
C LEU A 66 -2.57 34.95 18.23
N LEU A 67 -3.40 34.49 17.26
CA LEU A 67 -3.07 34.41 15.84
C LEU A 67 -3.65 35.58 15.04
#